data_AF-A0A368GU76-F1
#
_entry.id   AF-A0A368GU76-F1
#
_cell.length_a   1.000
_cell.length_b   1.000
_cell.length_c   1.000
_cell.angle_alpha   90.00
_cell.angle_beta   90.00
_cell.angle_gamma   90.00
#
_symmetry.space_group_name_H-M   'P 1'
#
loop_
_entity.id
_entity.type
_entity.pdbx_description
1 polymer ?
#
loop_
_entity_poly.entity_id
_entity_poly.type
_entity_poly.pdbx_seq_one_letter_code
_entity_poly.pdbx_strand_id
1 'polypeptide(L)'
;MYRLKYDCNAESYAQQAVNTCRRTELPAHALGGHKQNLFIFNNPRASQQQAVLFAIASWWSQLARFGMRSNMMFYQSEFKRGASNVLNWAKMAWWSTKRVGCAARNCGSFYAVSCMYTPGGAIVNQNVYQVGAVCSGCPSGQCDGQALCRW
;
A
#
# COMPACT_ATOMS: atom_id res chain seq x y z
N MET A 1 12.56 6.56 -5.53
CA MET A 1 11.69 5.56 -4.86
C MET A 1 12.50 4.91 -3.76
N TYR A 2 12.08 4.99 -2.49
CA TYR A 2 12.82 4.32 -1.42
C TYR A 2 12.52 2.83 -1.37
N ARG A 3 13.53 2.03 -1.00
CA ARG A 3 13.37 0.61 -0.71
C ARG A 3 12.54 0.43 0.56
N LEU A 4 11.47 -0.37 0.52
CA LEU A 4 10.69 -0.66 1.72
C LEU A 4 11.46 -1.61 2.66
N LYS A 5 11.36 -1.35 3.97
CA LYS A 5 11.77 -2.27 5.04
C LYS A 5 10.53 -2.74 5.80
N TYR A 6 10.50 -4.00 6.22
CA TYR A 6 9.42 -4.51 7.05
C TYR A 6 9.51 -3.90 8.46
N ASP A 7 8.37 -3.60 9.07
CA ASP A 7 8.30 -2.93 10.37
C ASP A 7 7.23 -3.56 11.26
N CYS A 8 7.66 -4.09 12.41
CA CYS A 8 6.77 -4.80 13.33
C CYS A 8 5.73 -3.86 14.00
N ASN A 9 6.03 -2.57 14.13
CA ASN A 9 5.08 -1.61 14.68
C ASN A 9 3.91 -1.42 13.69
N ALA A 10 4.21 -1.22 12.40
CA ALA A 10 3.22 -1.18 11.33
C ALA A 10 2.41 -2.49 11.24
N GLU A 11 3.06 -3.65 11.42
CA GLU A 11 2.38 -4.95 11.49
C GLU A 11 1.40 -5.00 12.67
N SER A 12 1.76 -4.47 13.85
CA SER A 12 0.86 -4.48 15.01
C SER A 12 -0.44 -3.71 14.74
N TYR A 13 -0.37 -2.57 14.04
CA TYR A 13 -1.56 -1.82 13.61
C TYR A 13 -2.34 -2.57 12.53
N ALA A 14 -1.66 -3.24 11.61
CA ALA A 14 -2.30 -4.12 10.63
C ALA A 14 -3.06 -5.26 11.32
N GLN A 15 -2.47 -5.86 12.36
CA GLN A 15 -3.05 -6.93 13.15
C GLN A 15 -4.31 -6.46 13.89
N GLN A 16 -4.26 -5.27 14.52
CA GLN A 16 -5.43 -4.64 15.12
C GLN A 16 -6.58 -4.45 14.12
N ALA A 17 -6.26 -4.05 12.87
CA ALA A 17 -7.24 -3.87 11.82
C ALA A 17 -7.97 -5.17 11.44
N VAL A 18 -7.24 -6.29 11.34
CA VAL A 18 -7.84 -7.57 10.94
C VAL A 18 -8.45 -8.33 12.12
N ASN A 19 -8.07 -8.03 13.36
CA ASN A 19 -8.50 -8.76 14.55
C ASN A 19 -10.02 -8.84 14.75
N THR A 20 -10.73 -7.80 14.35
CA THR A 20 -12.20 -7.71 14.50
C THR A 20 -12.94 -8.21 13.27
N CYS A 21 -12.24 -8.75 12.26
CA CYS A 21 -12.82 -9.22 11.01
C CYS A 21 -13.70 -8.18 10.30
N ARG A 22 -13.39 -6.90 10.51
CA ARG A 22 -14.06 -5.79 9.84
C ARG A 22 -13.75 -5.82 8.34
N ARG A 23 -14.74 -5.46 7.54
CA ARG A 23 -14.64 -5.36 6.07
C ARG A 23 -14.33 -3.95 5.57
N THR A 24 -14.07 -3.03 6.49
CA THR A 24 -13.80 -1.61 6.22
C THR A 24 -12.45 -1.22 6.81
N GLU A 25 -11.79 -0.23 6.20
CA GLU A 25 -10.56 0.35 6.76
C GLU A 25 -10.81 0.92 8.17
N LEU A 26 -9.76 0.97 8.98
CA LEU A 26 -9.78 1.65 10.27
C LEU A 26 -9.88 3.17 10.06
N PRO A 27 -10.51 3.89 10.99
CA PRO A 27 -10.49 5.35 10.94
C PRO A 27 -9.06 5.88 11.12
N ALA A 28 -8.76 7.04 10.54
CA ALA A 28 -7.40 7.59 10.49
C ALA A 28 -6.71 7.72 11.86
N HIS A 29 -7.46 8.05 12.92
CA HIS A 29 -6.92 8.18 14.28
C HIS A 29 -6.43 6.84 14.87
N ALA A 30 -6.92 5.70 14.36
CA ALA A 30 -6.54 4.37 14.81
C ALA A 30 -5.37 3.76 14.02
N LEU A 31 -4.83 4.49 13.03
CA LEU A 31 -3.75 4.00 12.17
C LEU A 31 -2.34 4.29 12.68
N GLY A 32 -2.18 5.00 13.81
CA GLY A 32 -0.84 5.34 14.32
C GLY A 32 0.00 6.18 13.36
N GLY A 33 -0.66 7.00 12.52
CA GLY A 33 0.01 7.78 11.46
C GLY A 33 0.31 6.99 10.19
N HIS A 34 -0.10 5.72 10.09
CA HIS A 34 0.05 4.92 8.88
C HIS A 34 -1.05 5.19 7.86
N LYS A 35 -0.80 4.78 6.60
CA LYS A 35 -1.85 4.59 5.59
C LYS A 35 -2.15 3.09 5.49
N GLN A 36 -3.42 2.74 5.35
CA GLN A 36 -3.87 1.36 5.29
C GLN A 36 -4.25 0.98 3.87
N ASN A 37 -3.91 -0.22 3.41
CA ASN A 37 -4.68 -0.94 2.39
C ASN A 37 -5.41 -2.09 3.06
N LEU A 38 -6.69 -2.28 2.76
CA LEU A 38 -7.48 -3.44 3.18
C LEU A 38 -7.93 -4.26 1.97
N PHE A 39 -7.95 -5.57 2.13
CA PHE A 39 -8.46 -6.51 1.15
C PHE A 39 -9.29 -7.60 1.83
N ILE A 40 -10.44 -7.92 1.24
CA ILE A 40 -11.33 -8.98 1.71
C ILE A 40 -11.32 -10.10 0.69
N PHE A 41 -10.74 -11.23 1.08
CA PHE A 41 -10.59 -12.39 0.20
C PHE A 41 -11.61 -13.46 0.55
N ASN A 42 -12.66 -13.57 -0.27
CA ASN A 42 -13.76 -14.51 -0.08
C ASN A 42 -13.41 -15.94 -0.56
N ASN A 43 -12.30 -16.47 -0.06
CA ASN A 43 -11.90 -17.86 -0.28
C ASN A 43 -11.31 -18.43 1.02
N PRO A 44 -12.14 -19.05 1.88
CA PRO A 44 -11.70 -19.56 3.17
C PRO A 44 -10.83 -20.83 3.07
N ARG A 45 -10.80 -21.48 1.89
CA ARG A 45 -9.99 -22.68 1.64
C ARG A 45 -8.55 -22.35 1.24
N ALA A 46 -8.28 -21.09 0.90
CA ALA A 46 -6.93 -20.66 0.57
C ALA A 46 -6.05 -20.58 1.81
N SER A 47 -4.74 -20.68 1.62
CA SER A 47 -3.80 -20.39 2.68
C SER A 47 -3.74 -18.88 2.98
N GLN A 48 -3.31 -18.54 4.19
CA GLN A 48 -3.09 -17.14 4.56
C GLN A 48 -2.08 -16.45 3.62
N GLN A 49 -1.03 -17.17 3.21
CA GLN A 49 -0.04 -16.67 2.24
C GLN A 49 -0.69 -16.34 0.88
N GLN A 50 -1.57 -17.22 0.38
CA GLN A 50 -2.31 -16.97 -0.86
C GLN A 50 -3.19 -15.72 -0.74
N ALA A 51 -3.89 -15.55 0.39
CA ALA A 51 -4.71 -14.36 0.62
C ALA A 51 -3.87 -13.07 0.58
N VAL A 52 -2.69 -13.08 1.21
CA VAL A 52 -1.77 -11.92 1.22
C VAL A 52 -1.22 -11.64 -0.18
N LEU A 53 -0.73 -12.65 -0.89
CA LEU A 53 -0.20 -12.49 -2.25
C LEU A 53 -1.27 -11.98 -3.21
N PHE A 54 -2.50 -12.50 -3.11
CA PHE A 54 -3.62 -12.04 -3.92
C PHE A 54 -3.99 -10.58 -3.62
N ALA A 55 -4.01 -10.18 -2.34
CA ALA A 55 -4.27 -8.80 -1.94
C ALA A 55 -3.23 -7.84 -2.55
N ILE A 56 -1.94 -8.14 -2.39
CA ILE A 56 -0.83 -7.33 -2.92
C ILE A 56 -0.93 -7.22 -4.45
N ALA A 57 -1.13 -8.34 -5.15
CA ALA A 57 -1.28 -8.36 -6.59
C ALA A 57 -2.52 -7.57 -7.06
N SER A 58 -3.65 -7.71 -6.36
CA SER A 58 -4.88 -6.98 -6.67
C SER A 58 -4.70 -5.48 -6.52
N TRP A 59 -4.09 -5.02 -5.42
CA TRP A 59 -3.81 -3.60 -5.21
C TRP A 59 -2.86 -3.07 -6.27
N TRP A 60 -1.77 -3.78 -6.56
CA TRP A 60 -0.79 -3.35 -7.57
C TRP A 60 -1.40 -3.27 -8.98
N SER A 61 -2.31 -4.19 -9.32
CA SER A 61 -2.96 -4.24 -10.63
C SER A 61 -3.85 -3.04 -10.96
N GLN A 62 -4.22 -2.22 -9.96
CA GLN A 62 -5.08 -1.06 -10.17
C GLN A 62 -4.49 -0.07 -11.19
N LEU A 63 -3.17 0.15 -11.18
CA LEU A 63 -2.53 1.03 -12.16
C LEU A 63 -2.74 0.51 -13.59
N ALA A 64 -2.46 -0.77 -13.82
CA ALA A 64 -2.58 -1.36 -15.15
C ALA A 64 -4.03 -1.34 -15.66
N ARG A 65 -5.01 -1.49 -14.77
CA ARG A 65 -6.44 -1.54 -15.11
C ARG A 65 -7.06 -0.17 -15.33
N PHE A 66 -6.70 0.81 -14.51
CA PHE A 66 -7.42 2.08 -14.44
C PHE A 66 -6.57 3.28 -14.83
N GLY A 67 -5.25 3.12 -14.88
CA GLY A 67 -4.32 4.18 -15.22
C GLY A 67 -4.27 5.33 -14.20
N MET A 68 -3.23 6.14 -14.34
CA MET A 68 -3.07 7.43 -13.69
C MET A 68 -2.40 8.39 -14.68
N ARG A 69 -2.46 9.68 -14.38
CA ARG A 69 -1.76 10.73 -15.14
C ARG A 69 -0.27 10.39 -15.29
N SER A 70 0.29 10.65 -16.47
CA SER A 70 1.69 10.35 -16.80
C SER A 70 2.72 11.06 -15.90
N ASN A 71 2.39 12.23 -15.37
CA ASN A 71 3.23 12.95 -14.41
C ASN A 71 3.08 12.45 -12.96
N MET A 72 2.29 11.40 -12.72
CA MET A 72 2.03 10.80 -11.40
C MET A 72 1.44 11.75 -10.35
N MET A 73 0.83 12.86 -10.75
CA MET A 73 0.19 13.79 -9.82
C MET A 73 -1.09 13.19 -9.21
N PHE A 74 -1.17 13.18 -7.88
CA PHE A 74 -2.29 12.64 -7.11
C PHE A 74 -3.27 13.76 -6.72
N TYR A 75 -4.36 13.92 -7.46
CA TYR A 75 -5.38 14.94 -7.20
C TYR A 75 -6.52 14.43 -6.32
N GLN A 76 -7.30 15.35 -5.75
CA GLN A 76 -8.52 15.02 -5.00
C GLN A 76 -9.53 14.18 -5.82
N SER A 77 -9.53 14.33 -7.15
CA SER A 77 -10.36 13.54 -8.06
C SER A 77 -10.08 12.04 -8.00
N GLU A 78 -8.88 11.62 -7.59
CA GLU A 78 -8.52 10.20 -7.45
C GLU A 78 -9.40 9.48 -6.42
N PHE A 79 -9.81 10.18 -5.35
CA PHE A 79 -10.77 9.65 -4.36
C PHE A 79 -12.20 9.53 -4.90
N LYS A 80 -12.52 10.22 -6.01
CA LYS A 80 -13.87 10.25 -6.60
C LYS A 80 -14.06 9.20 -7.72
N ARG A 81 -13.04 8.37 -7.98
CA ARG A 81 -13.05 7.38 -9.08
C ARG A 81 -13.88 6.12 -8.81
N GLY A 82 -14.49 5.99 -7.63
CA GLY A 82 -15.35 4.85 -7.29
C GLY A 82 -14.60 3.52 -7.38
N ALA A 83 -15.19 2.52 -8.04
CA ALA A 83 -14.59 1.18 -8.20
C ALA A 83 -13.33 1.17 -9.09
N SER A 84 -13.16 2.18 -9.95
CA SER A 84 -12.04 2.29 -10.90
C SER A 84 -10.90 3.17 -10.36
N ASN A 85 -10.66 3.12 -9.05
CA ASN A 85 -9.66 3.93 -8.37
C ASN A 85 -8.28 3.22 -8.30
N VAL A 86 -7.24 4.02 -8.08
CA VAL A 86 -5.85 3.55 -7.91
C VAL A 86 -5.31 3.79 -6.50
N LEU A 87 -6.20 3.92 -5.50
CA LEU A 87 -5.83 4.37 -4.15
C LEU A 87 -4.89 3.39 -3.45
N ASN A 88 -5.12 2.08 -3.60
CA ASN A 88 -4.27 1.07 -2.96
C ASN A 88 -2.91 0.97 -3.64
N TRP A 89 -2.88 1.01 -4.97
CA TRP A 89 -1.63 1.12 -5.73
C TRP A 89 -0.85 2.38 -5.35
N ALA A 90 -1.50 3.54 -5.25
CA ALA A 90 -0.83 4.80 -4.93
C ALA A 90 -0.16 4.75 -3.54
N LYS A 91 -0.79 4.09 -2.56
CA LYS A 91 -0.20 3.86 -1.23
C LYS A 91 1.04 2.94 -1.30
N MET A 92 1.01 1.89 -2.14
CA MET A 92 2.14 0.99 -2.34
C MET A 92 3.31 1.64 -3.08
N ALA A 93 3.02 2.42 -4.12
CA ALA A 93 4.01 3.03 -5.01
C ALA A 93 4.48 4.40 -4.51
N TRP A 94 4.08 4.84 -3.31
CA TRP A 94 4.40 6.19 -2.86
C TRP A 94 5.88 6.35 -2.53
N TRP A 95 6.55 7.27 -3.22
CA TRP A 95 8.02 7.34 -3.28
C TRP A 95 8.72 7.50 -1.94
N SER A 96 8.08 8.21 -1.00
CA SER A 96 8.61 8.51 0.32
C SER A 96 8.23 7.46 1.38
N THR A 97 7.38 6.49 1.04
CA THR A 97 7.07 5.37 1.93
C THR A 97 8.33 4.52 2.09
N LYS A 98 8.61 4.21 3.35
CA LYS A 98 9.85 3.56 3.77
C LYS A 98 9.59 2.26 4.50
N ARG A 99 8.48 2.16 5.22
CA ARG A 99 8.15 0.98 6.02
C ARG A 99 6.79 0.43 5.67
N VAL A 100 6.68 -0.89 5.76
CA VAL A 100 5.45 -1.63 5.58
C VAL A 100 5.33 -2.73 6.65
N GLY A 101 4.12 -2.98 7.11
CA GLY A 101 3.80 -4.15 7.94
C GLY A 101 2.39 -4.63 7.62
N CYS A 102 2.20 -5.94 7.55
CA CYS A 102 0.95 -6.54 7.08
C CYS A 102 0.45 -7.64 8.01
N ALA A 103 -0.86 -7.80 8.09
CA ALA A 103 -1.48 -8.88 8.82
C ALA A 103 -2.62 -9.48 8.01
N ALA A 104 -2.89 -10.76 8.25
CA ALA A 104 -4.01 -11.46 7.67
C ALA A 104 -4.68 -12.32 8.74
N ARG A 105 -6.01 -12.36 8.74
CA ARG A 105 -6.80 -13.17 9.66
C ARG A 105 -7.88 -13.95 8.90
N ASN A 106 -7.97 -15.25 9.19
CA ASN A 106 -9.11 -16.06 8.77
C ASN A 106 -10.33 -15.70 9.64
N CYS A 107 -11.40 -15.27 9.00
CA CYS A 107 -12.66 -14.83 9.61
C CYS A 107 -13.79 -15.84 9.40
N GLY A 108 -13.45 -17.12 9.20
CA GLY A 108 -14.38 -18.22 8.93
C GLY A 108 -14.71 -18.33 7.44
N SER A 109 -15.43 -17.35 6.89
CA SER A 109 -15.88 -17.37 5.48
C SER A 109 -15.01 -16.57 4.52
N PHE A 110 -14.06 -15.79 5.04
CA PHE A 110 -13.16 -14.95 4.26
C PHE A 110 -11.86 -14.69 5.03
N TYR A 111 -10.84 -14.18 4.34
CA TYR A 111 -9.66 -13.59 4.96
C TYR A 111 -9.77 -12.06 4.91
N ALA A 112 -9.48 -11.41 6.03
CA ALA A 112 -9.16 -9.98 6.05
C ALA A 112 -7.65 -9.82 5.97
N VAL A 113 -7.17 -9.04 5.00
CA VAL A 113 -5.74 -8.72 4.83
C VAL A 113 -5.57 -7.21 4.90
N SER A 114 -4.67 -6.76 5.77
CA SER A 114 -4.38 -5.34 5.97
C SER A 114 -2.88 -5.10 5.86
N CYS A 115 -2.47 -4.03 5.19
CA CYS A 115 -1.09 -3.55 5.18
C CYS A 115 -1.04 -2.07 5.57
N MET A 116 -0.10 -1.74 6.44
CA MET A 116 0.16 -0.39 6.92
C MET A 116 1.45 0.16 6.29
N TYR A 117 1.42 1.41 5.87
CA TYR A 117 2.53 2.10 5.17
C TYR A 117 2.91 3.39 5.90
N THR A 118 4.20 3.63 6.11
CA THR A 118 4.70 4.88 6.75
C THR A 118 5.99 5.42 6.12
N PRO A 119 6.18 6.76 6.01
CA PRO A 119 5.23 7.85 6.34
C PRO A 119 3.92 7.83 5.53
N GLY A 120 3.85 6.96 4.52
CA GLY A 120 2.63 6.68 3.76
C GLY A 120 2.46 7.63 2.59
N GLY A 121 1.31 7.51 1.92
CA GLY A 121 1.05 8.19 0.66
C GLY A 121 -0.40 8.60 0.44
N ALA A 122 -0.77 8.72 -0.84
CA ALA A 122 -2.06 9.24 -1.30
C ALA A 122 -2.34 10.66 -0.78
N ILE A 123 -1.31 11.51 -0.80
CA ILE A 123 -1.40 12.91 -0.38
C ILE A 123 -1.83 13.75 -1.58
N VAL A 124 -2.88 14.54 -1.40
CA VAL A 124 -3.45 15.39 -2.44
C VAL A 124 -2.45 16.45 -2.87
N ASN A 125 -2.38 16.72 -4.18
CA ASN A 125 -1.48 17.67 -4.83
C ASN A 125 0.00 17.34 -4.65
N GLN A 126 0.32 16.05 -4.50
CA GLN A 126 1.69 15.53 -4.55
C GLN A 126 1.82 14.45 -5.61
N ASN A 127 3.03 14.22 -6.09
CA ASN A 127 3.30 13.12 -7.01
C ASN A 127 3.45 11.80 -6.24
N VAL A 128 2.86 10.72 -6.76
CA VAL A 128 3.08 9.35 -6.24
C VAL A 128 4.57 9.04 -6.24
N TYR A 129 5.26 9.39 -7.33
CA TYR A 129 6.70 9.48 -7.43
C TYR A 129 7.09 10.50 -8.49
N GLN A 130 8.30 11.04 -8.38
CA GLN A 130 8.85 11.90 -9.42
C GLN A 130 9.23 11.05 -10.64
N VAL A 131 8.76 11.46 -11.82
CA VAL A 131 9.12 10.85 -13.09
C VAL A 131 10.52 11.34 -13.47
N GLY A 132 11.43 10.42 -13.75
CA GLY A 132 12.82 10.73 -14.08
C GLY A 132 13.64 9.47 -14.35
N ALA A 133 14.92 9.66 -14.66
CA ALA A 133 15.83 8.54 -14.84
C ALA A 133 15.93 7.71 -13.55
N VAL A 134 16.11 6.40 -13.72
CA VAL A 134 16.30 5.48 -12.61
C VAL A 134 17.48 5.96 -11.73
N CYS A 135 17.32 5.90 -10.41
CA CYS A 135 18.28 6.37 -9.41
C CYS A 135 18.57 7.89 -9.38
N SER A 136 18.08 8.71 -10.32
CA SER A 136 18.50 10.13 -10.42
C SER A 136 18.10 10.99 -9.23
N GLY A 137 17.05 10.59 -8.50
CA GLY A 137 16.61 11.25 -7.27
C GLY A 137 17.12 10.61 -5.98
N CYS A 138 18.01 9.61 -6.05
CA CYS A 138 18.59 9.01 -4.85
C CYS A 138 19.77 9.86 -4.34
N PRO A 139 20.04 9.87 -3.01
CA PRO A 139 21.29 10.41 -2.51
C PRO A 139 22.50 9.71 -3.13
N SER A 140 23.62 10.42 -3.23
CA SER A 140 24.84 9.90 -3.86
C SER A 140 25.26 8.56 -3.26
N GLY A 141 25.50 7.57 -4.13
CA GLY A 141 25.87 6.21 -3.74
C GLY A 141 24.76 5.38 -3.08
N GLN A 142 23.53 5.90 -2.93
CA GLN A 142 22.45 5.20 -2.23
C GLN A 142 21.48 4.45 -3.14
N CYS A 143 21.68 4.40 -4.47
CA CYS A 143 20.87 3.50 -5.29
C CYS A 143 21.37 2.06 -5.16
N ASP A 144 20.47 1.11 -4.91
CA ASP A 144 20.79 -0.31 -4.85
C ASP A 144 20.71 -1.00 -6.23
N GLY A 145 21.17 -2.25 -6.30
CA GLY A 145 21.16 -3.05 -7.53
C GLY A 145 19.75 -3.41 -8.05
N GLN A 146 18.70 -3.05 -7.31
CA GLN A 146 17.30 -3.22 -7.71
C GLN A 146 16.65 -1.87 -8.07
N ALA A 147 17.45 -0.83 -8.35
CA ALA A 147 16.98 0.48 -8.77
C ALA A 147 16.16 1.23 -7.71
N LEU A 148 16.40 0.94 -6.42
CA LEU A 148 15.72 1.60 -5.29
C LEU A 148 16.71 2.40 -4.44
N CYS A 149 16.25 3.54 -3.92
CA CYS A 149 17.05 4.36 -3.01
C CYS A 149 17.09 3.71 -1.62
N ARG A 150 18.29 3.54 -1.08
CA ARG A 150 18.56 3.16 0.30
C ARG A 150 18.35 4.35 1.23
N TRP A 151 18.09 4.03 2.51
CA TRP A 151 17.86 4.97 3.60
C TRP A 151 17.95 4.26 4.96
#